data_AF-A0AAN4ZEG5-F1
#
_entry.id   AF-A0AAN4ZEG5-F1
#
_cell.length_a   1.000
_cell.length_b   1.000
_cell.length_c   1.000
_cell.angle_alpha   90.00
_cell.angle_beta   90.00
_cell.angle_gamma   90.00
#
_symmetry.space_group_name_H-M   'P 1'
#
loop_
_entity.id
_entity.type
_entity.pdbx_description
1 polymer ?
#
loop_
_entity_poly.entity_id
_entity_poly.type
_entity_poly.pdbx_seq_one_letter_code
_entity_poly.pdbx_strand_id
1 'polypeptide(L)'
;MLPFLGRYLLGDYLGLPPMMPERVIYRSATVPQNFGVNENDGFGAASSDYDAEMQRMLEEMRKRNERKREEEAKMHQERMRLLTMGEEEPNEVDLVLLEQTREMEKRQRDEDARAKQESENRLKEMREKEEKEKMEEEKRRKEFEEWKKAEDQRWKTRDDEMKRIHEETREAQNEKLEKIEAENASRLVQSEEESARMKEEFENQLRTEKEQCDQAYEEYCSRWRYQMGHIMMLMKQKEWDMKMERKWTDRLDALRQWLAPIRHSFNNLRLEMDSVTRSGRFHLNAKDRSQIEMTVRILLEKLAVMEKVMEDEVEEMERMAEDHPEASFLNHIEESATEVGESAAEMTKDIEMFVKGMKKRSGMNRWNRCIQSFEHLEQKVALIPTVDGLKEKMMQPDAESEDNSNPSSIISSLQITEME
;
A
#
# COMPACT_ATOMS: atom_id res chain seq x y z
N MET A 1 39.26 15.23 18.40
CA MET A 1 39.39 13.97 19.16
C MET A 1 37.99 13.46 19.47
N LEU A 2 37.49 12.51 18.68
CA LEU A 2 36.53 11.49 19.13
C LEU A 2 37.36 10.30 19.63
N PRO A 3 36.87 9.50 20.61
CA PRO A 3 36.12 8.30 20.20
C PRO A 3 35.06 7.82 21.22
N PHE A 4 33.96 7.24 20.76
CA PHE A 4 33.71 5.79 20.89
C PHE A 4 32.43 5.37 20.16
N LEU A 5 32.60 4.39 19.28
CA LEU A 5 31.57 3.65 18.55
C LEU A 5 31.05 2.51 19.43
N GLY A 6 29.73 2.33 19.44
CA GLY A 6 29.04 1.15 19.96
C GLY A 6 27.97 0.70 18.97
N ARG A 7 28.35 -0.26 18.12
CA ARG A 7 27.53 -0.98 17.14
C ARG A 7 26.28 -1.60 17.77
N TYR A 8 25.13 -1.48 17.11
CA TYR A 8 24.19 -2.59 16.88
C TYR A 8 23.46 -2.36 15.54
N LEU A 9 23.60 -3.33 14.64
CA LEU A 9 22.88 -3.45 13.37
C LEU A 9 21.69 -4.39 13.56
N LEU A 10 20.56 -4.00 12.94
CA LEU A 10 19.47 -4.78 12.34
C LEU A 10 18.82 -5.95 13.12
N GLY A 11 17.49 -5.86 13.22
CA GLY A 11 16.61 -7.01 13.36
C GLY A 11 15.15 -6.58 13.52
N ASP A 12 14.41 -6.62 12.41
CA ASP A 12 12.95 -6.87 12.31
C ASP A 12 11.97 -6.13 13.23
N TYR A 13 11.36 -5.06 12.73
CA TYR A 13 10.04 -4.58 13.19
C TYR A 13 9.16 -4.17 12.00
N LEU A 14 8.81 -5.15 11.16
CA LEU A 14 7.54 -5.12 10.41
C LEU A 14 6.48 -5.76 11.32
N GLY A 15 5.81 -4.94 12.12
CA GLY A 15 4.64 -5.34 12.89
C GLY A 15 3.41 -5.45 11.98
N LEU A 16 3.35 -6.48 11.15
CA LEU A 16 2.10 -6.98 10.59
C LEU A 16 1.23 -7.52 11.75
N PRO A 17 -0.09 -7.26 11.79
CA PRO A 17 -0.96 -7.83 12.81
C PRO A 17 -1.02 -9.37 12.67
N PRO A 18 -1.17 -10.11 13.79
CA PRO A 18 -1.25 -11.57 13.74
C PRO A 18 -2.50 -12.01 12.97
N MET A 19 -2.29 -12.77 11.90
CA MET A 19 -3.33 -13.55 11.24
C MET A 19 -3.95 -14.52 12.24
N MET A 20 -5.28 -14.46 12.36
CA MET A 20 -6.08 -15.41 13.12
C MET A 20 -6.06 -16.79 12.44
N PRO A 21 -6.09 -17.90 13.20
CA PRO A 21 -6.25 -19.23 12.63
C PRO A 21 -7.66 -19.42 12.06
N GLU A 22 -7.72 -19.91 10.82
CA GLU A 22 -8.92 -20.40 10.15
C GLU A 22 -9.66 -21.41 11.05
N ARG A 23 -10.86 -21.04 11.50
CA ARG A 23 -11.82 -22.01 12.03
C ARG A 23 -12.72 -22.50 10.90
N VAL A 24 -12.52 -23.78 10.61
CA VAL A 24 -13.37 -24.67 9.85
C VAL A 24 -14.86 -24.46 10.18
N ILE A 25 -15.62 -24.12 9.14
CA ILE A 25 -17.08 -24.02 9.15
C ILE A 25 -17.66 -25.44 9.15
N TYR A 26 -18.26 -25.87 10.27
CA TYR A 26 -19.24 -26.95 10.24
C TYR A 26 -20.63 -26.36 10.02
N ARG A 27 -21.23 -26.73 8.90
CA ARG A 27 -22.65 -26.55 8.60
C ARG A 27 -23.49 -27.40 9.55
N SER A 28 -24.48 -26.79 10.16
CA SER A 28 -25.72 -27.47 10.55
C SER A 28 -26.89 -26.55 10.21
N ALA A 29 -27.58 -26.94 9.14
CA ALA A 29 -28.87 -26.42 8.74
C ALA A 29 -29.95 -26.99 9.65
N THR A 30 -30.89 -26.14 10.09
CA THR A 30 -32.35 -26.40 10.06
C THR A 30 -33.10 -25.14 10.51
N VAL A 31 -33.68 -24.48 9.50
CA VAL A 31 -35.01 -23.86 9.35
C VAL A 31 -35.84 -23.48 10.62
N PRO A 32 -36.49 -22.29 10.61
CA PRO A 32 -37.32 -21.77 11.69
C PRO A 32 -38.79 -22.21 11.56
N GLN A 33 -39.55 -22.22 12.66
CA GLN A 33 -41.00 -22.23 12.53
C GLN A 33 -41.70 -21.47 13.67
N ASN A 34 -42.31 -20.35 13.26
CA ASN A 34 -43.39 -19.65 13.96
C ASN A 34 -44.54 -20.61 14.24
N PHE A 35 -45.23 -20.43 15.37
CA PHE A 35 -46.67 -20.69 15.41
C PHE A 35 -47.39 -19.51 16.06
N GLY A 36 -48.08 -18.78 15.18
CA GLY A 36 -49.17 -17.91 15.52
C GLY A 36 -50.46 -18.69 15.77
N VAL A 37 -51.38 -17.94 16.33
CA VAL A 37 -52.78 -18.24 16.64
C VAL A 37 -53.59 -18.50 15.35
N ASN A 38 -54.43 -19.56 15.33
CA ASN A 38 -55.87 -19.47 14.98
C ASN A 38 -56.61 -20.82 14.95
N GLU A 39 -57.81 -20.78 15.54
CA GLU A 39 -59.13 -21.35 15.16
C GLU A 39 -59.22 -22.41 14.04
N ASN A 40 -59.84 -23.58 14.32
CA ASN A 40 -61.23 -23.94 13.95
C ASN A 40 -61.50 -25.47 13.97
N ASP A 41 -62.71 -25.79 14.44
CA ASP A 41 -63.67 -26.82 14.02
C ASP A 41 -63.24 -28.18 13.41
N GLY A 42 -63.91 -29.23 13.92
CA GLY A 42 -64.64 -30.14 13.02
C GLY A 42 -64.27 -31.63 13.03
N PHE A 43 -65.13 -32.42 13.68
CA PHE A 43 -65.60 -33.77 13.33
C PHE A 43 -64.61 -34.91 12.94
N GLY A 44 -64.75 -36.03 13.65
CA GLY A 44 -65.03 -37.30 12.96
C GLY A 44 -64.23 -38.55 13.37
N ALA A 45 -65.00 -39.56 13.81
CA ALA A 45 -64.80 -41.00 13.65
C ALA A 45 -64.09 -41.81 14.75
N ALA A 46 -64.87 -42.75 15.27
CA ALA A 46 -64.63 -43.79 16.25
C ALA A 46 -63.62 -44.89 15.83
N SER A 47 -63.08 -45.59 16.83
CA SER A 47 -62.73 -47.03 16.80
C SER A 47 -62.32 -47.44 18.25
N SER A 48 -63.18 -48.12 19.02
CA SER A 48 -63.37 -49.59 19.06
C SER A 48 -62.20 -50.38 19.69
N ASP A 49 -61.85 -50.09 20.95
CA ASP A 49 -61.07 -51.03 21.81
C ASP A 49 -61.39 -50.95 23.33
N TYR A 50 -62.31 -50.06 23.75
CA TYR A 50 -62.69 -49.90 25.16
C TYR A 50 -63.67 -50.97 25.70
N ASP A 51 -64.35 -51.72 24.83
CA ASP A 51 -65.36 -52.69 25.25
C ASP A 51 -64.76 -54.00 25.78
N ALA A 52 -63.60 -54.43 25.28
CA ALA A 52 -62.96 -55.67 25.73
C ALA A 52 -62.29 -55.55 27.12
N GLU A 53 -61.73 -54.39 27.43
CA GLU A 53 -61.10 -54.12 28.74
C GLU A 53 -62.15 -53.86 29.84
N MET A 54 -63.24 -53.17 29.49
CA MET A 54 -64.38 -52.97 30.38
C MET A 54 -65.13 -54.30 30.65
N GLN A 55 -65.25 -55.19 29.64
CA GLN A 55 -65.77 -56.54 29.85
C GLN A 55 -64.89 -57.38 30.76
N ARG A 56 -63.54 -57.34 30.62
CA ARG A 56 -62.63 -58.04 31.54
C ARG A 56 -62.77 -57.57 32.99
N MET A 57 -62.84 -56.26 33.20
CA MET A 57 -62.98 -55.67 34.53
C MET A 57 -64.34 -56.05 35.18
N LEU A 58 -65.42 -56.09 34.39
CA LEU A 58 -66.73 -56.55 34.83
C LEU A 58 -66.75 -58.06 35.14
N GLU A 59 -66.11 -58.89 34.31
CA GLU A 59 -65.96 -60.34 34.53
C GLU A 59 -65.13 -60.64 35.80
N GLU A 60 -64.07 -59.86 36.05
CA GLU A 60 -63.22 -59.99 37.22
C GLU A 60 -63.94 -59.54 38.50
N MET A 61 -64.73 -58.45 38.44
CA MET A 61 -65.65 -58.05 39.50
C MET A 61 -66.74 -59.10 39.74
N ARG A 62 -67.25 -59.75 38.69
CA ARG A 62 -68.24 -60.84 38.82
C ARG A 62 -67.64 -62.06 39.51
N LYS A 63 -66.46 -62.52 39.08
CA LYS A 63 -65.70 -63.61 39.74
C LYS A 63 -65.35 -63.28 41.18
N ARG A 64 -64.99 -62.03 41.48
CA ARG A 64 -64.67 -61.59 42.86
C ARG A 64 -65.90 -61.55 43.76
N ASN A 65 -67.06 -61.13 43.22
CA ASN A 65 -68.34 -61.18 43.94
C ASN A 65 -68.89 -62.61 44.09
N GLU A 66 -68.60 -63.50 43.14
CA GLU A 66 -68.97 -64.91 43.22
C GLU A 66 -68.12 -65.65 44.24
N ARG A 67 -66.80 -65.39 44.30
CA ARG A 67 -65.93 -65.86 45.39
C ARG A 67 -66.36 -65.34 46.75
N LYS A 68 -66.74 -64.06 46.85
CA LYS A 68 -67.30 -63.50 48.09
C LYS A 68 -68.61 -64.19 48.51
N ARG A 69 -69.51 -64.47 47.56
CA ARG A 69 -70.76 -65.21 47.86
C ARG A 69 -70.51 -66.68 48.20
N GLU A 70 -69.52 -67.33 47.59
CA GLU A 70 -69.11 -68.70 47.95
C GLU A 70 -68.41 -68.75 49.31
N GLU A 71 -67.58 -67.76 49.65
CA GLU A 71 -66.98 -67.60 50.98
C GLU A 71 -68.03 -67.29 52.05
N GLU A 72 -68.99 -66.40 51.75
CA GLU A 72 -70.11 -66.11 52.66
C GLU A 72 -71.07 -67.30 52.80
N ALA A 73 -71.30 -68.09 51.74
CA ALA A 73 -72.10 -69.31 51.79
C ALA A 73 -71.37 -70.44 52.54
N LYS A 74 -70.05 -70.58 52.38
CA LYS A 74 -69.23 -71.49 53.19
C LYS A 74 -69.22 -71.08 54.64
N MET A 75 -69.01 -69.79 54.94
CA MET A 75 -69.10 -69.24 56.30
C MET A 75 -70.51 -69.44 56.89
N HIS A 76 -71.57 -69.27 56.10
CA HIS A 76 -72.94 -69.52 56.56
C HIS A 76 -73.22 -71.01 56.77
N GLN A 77 -72.72 -71.88 55.89
CA GLN A 77 -72.80 -73.34 56.02
C GLN A 77 -72.00 -73.84 57.22
N GLU A 78 -70.82 -73.29 57.47
CA GLU A 78 -69.96 -73.58 58.61
C GLU A 78 -70.59 -73.06 59.91
N ARG A 79 -71.22 -71.88 59.88
CA ARG A 79 -72.01 -71.34 61.01
C ARG A 79 -73.25 -72.18 61.32
N MET A 80 -73.93 -72.72 60.30
CA MET A 80 -75.05 -73.65 60.49
C MET A 80 -74.58 -75.04 60.97
N ARG A 81 -73.39 -75.48 60.56
CA ARG A 81 -72.74 -76.72 61.02
C ARG A 81 -72.28 -76.63 62.48
N LEU A 82 -71.79 -75.46 62.90
CA LEU A 82 -71.48 -75.12 64.30
C LEU A 82 -72.73 -75.04 65.19
N LEU A 83 -73.91 -74.79 64.63
CA LEU A 83 -75.19 -74.80 65.35
C LEU A 83 -75.86 -76.19 65.44
N THR A 84 -75.35 -77.20 64.72
CA THR A 84 -75.93 -78.58 64.68
C THR A 84 -75.06 -79.64 65.34
N MET A 85 -73.90 -79.28 65.89
CA MET A 85 -73.01 -80.17 66.62
C MET A 85 -72.90 -79.71 68.08
N GLY A 86 -73.41 -80.54 69.00
CA GLY A 86 -72.90 -80.62 70.37
C GLY A 86 -73.49 -79.67 71.39
N GLU A 87 -74.71 -79.96 71.86
CA GLU A 87 -75.00 -79.83 73.29
C GLU A 87 -74.11 -80.85 74.03
N GLU A 88 -72.88 -80.43 74.34
CA GLU A 88 -72.06 -81.01 75.40
C GLU A 88 -71.64 -79.85 76.32
N GLU A 89 -72.05 -79.91 77.58
CA GLU A 89 -71.71 -78.93 78.61
C GLU A 89 -70.18 -78.82 78.73
N PRO A 90 -69.60 -77.60 78.61
CA PRO A 90 -68.14 -77.46 78.73
C PRO A 90 -67.74 -77.54 80.22
N ASN A 91 -66.87 -78.51 80.51
CA ASN A 91 -66.15 -78.67 81.78
C ASN A 91 -65.37 -77.39 82.13
N GLU A 92 -65.20 -77.10 83.44
CA GLU A 92 -64.58 -75.88 84.00
C GLU A 92 -63.16 -75.54 83.47
N VAL A 93 -62.49 -76.46 82.79
CA VAL A 93 -61.15 -76.25 82.20
C VAL A 93 -61.20 -75.44 80.88
N ASP A 94 -62.31 -75.51 80.12
CA ASP A 94 -62.45 -74.79 78.84
C ASP A 94 -62.78 -73.29 79.01
N LEU A 95 -63.40 -72.90 80.13
CA LEU A 95 -63.69 -71.49 80.44
C LEU A 95 -62.41 -70.68 80.68
N VAL A 96 -61.41 -71.27 81.35
CA VAL A 96 -60.12 -70.62 81.64
C VAL A 96 -59.29 -70.46 80.35
N LEU A 97 -59.35 -71.44 79.45
CA LEU A 97 -58.67 -71.39 78.16
C LEU A 97 -59.30 -70.35 77.21
N LEU A 98 -60.63 -70.19 77.26
CA LEU A 98 -61.34 -69.14 76.51
C LEU A 98 -61.05 -67.73 77.04
N GLU A 99 -60.86 -67.60 78.36
CA GLU A 99 -60.50 -66.33 78.99
C GLU A 99 -59.03 -65.95 78.72
N GLN A 100 -58.11 -66.93 78.78
CA GLN A 100 -56.71 -66.72 78.39
C GLN A 100 -56.54 -66.39 76.90
N THR A 101 -57.30 -67.01 76.01
CA THR A 101 -57.28 -66.68 74.57
C THR A 101 -57.85 -65.29 74.30
N ARG A 102 -58.92 -64.88 75.00
CA ARG A 102 -59.42 -63.50 74.93
C ARG A 102 -58.41 -62.48 75.46
N GLU A 103 -57.67 -62.81 76.52
CA GLU A 103 -56.64 -61.92 77.06
C GLU A 103 -55.44 -61.81 76.12
N MET A 104 -55.00 -62.92 75.51
CA MET A 104 -53.95 -62.90 74.48
C MET A 104 -54.39 -62.13 73.23
N GLU A 105 -55.61 -62.34 72.73
CA GLU A 105 -56.14 -61.57 71.59
C GLU A 105 -56.24 -60.08 71.90
N LYS A 106 -56.61 -59.72 73.13
CA LYS A 106 -56.65 -58.32 73.56
C LYS A 106 -55.26 -57.71 73.60
N ARG A 107 -54.26 -58.42 74.15
CA ARG A 107 -52.85 -57.97 74.13
C ARG A 107 -52.31 -57.85 72.71
N GLN A 108 -52.64 -58.79 71.84
CA GLN A 108 -52.22 -58.76 70.43
C GLN A 108 -52.86 -57.58 69.68
N ARG A 109 -54.14 -57.26 69.92
CA ARG A 109 -54.78 -56.06 69.36
C ARG A 109 -54.15 -54.77 69.89
N ASP A 110 -53.81 -54.71 71.18
CA ASP A 110 -53.16 -53.55 71.77
C ASP A 110 -51.72 -53.37 71.26
N GLU A 111 -50.99 -54.47 71.04
CA GLU A 111 -49.65 -54.48 70.42
C GLU A 111 -49.71 -54.08 68.94
N ASP A 112 -50.65 -54.62 68.17
CA ASP A 112 -50.88 -54.25 66.77
C ASP A 112 -51.30 -52.77 66.63
N ALA A 113 -52.11 -52.26 67.56
CA ALA A 113 -52.49 -50.85 67.60
C ALA A 113 -51.29 -49.94 67.88
N ARG A 114 -50.39 -50.33 68.81
CA ARG A 114 -49.14 -49.60 69.08
C ARG A 114 -48.17 -49.66 67.90
N ALA A 115 -47.97 -50.83 67.30
CA ALA A 115 -47.10 -51.00 66.15
C ALA A 115 -47.60 -50.19 64.95
N LYS A 116 -48.93 -50.14 64.75
CA LYS A 116 -49.56 -49.31 63.72
C LYS A 116 -49.35 -47.82 64.01
N GLN A 117 -49.58 -47.38 65.25
CA GLN A 117 -49.36 -45.98 65.63
C GLN A 117 -47.88 -45.56 65.50
N GLU A 118 -46.94 -46.45 65.86
CA GLU A 118 -45.51 -46.20 65.67
C GLU A 118 -45.13 -46.15 64.18
N SER A 119 -45.70 -47.01 63.36
CA SER A 119 -45.50 -46.98 61.90
C SER A 119 -46.07 -45.70 61.27
N GLU A 120 -47.23 -45.22 61.73
CA GLU A 120 -47.84 -43.96 61.30
C GLU A 120 -47.00 -42.76 61.73
N ASN A 121 -46.46 -42.76 62.95
CA ASN A 121 -45.56 -41.71 63.44
C ASN A 121 -44.25 -41.67 62.64
N ARG A 122 -43.61 -42.81 62.37
CA ARG A 122 -42.40 -42.87 61.54
C ARG A 122 -42.66 -42.41 60.10
N LEU A 123 -43.80 -42.79 59.53
CA LEU A 123 -44.20 -42.34 58.20
C LEU A 123 -44.45 -40.83 58.18
N LYS A 124 -45.04 -40.27 59.24
CA LYS A 124 -45.25 -38.83 59.38
C LYS A 124 -43.94 -38.07 59.53
N GLU A 125 -43.01 -38.55 60.34
CA GLU A 125 -41.67 -37.96 60.49
C GLU A 125 -40.88 -38.00 59.17
N MET A 126 -40.95 -39.10 58.43
CA MET A 126 -40.32 -39.20 57.10
C MET A 126 -40.93 -38.20 56.11
N ARG A 127 -42.26 -38.06 56.08
CA ARG A 127 -42.93 -37.06 55.24
C ARG A 127 -42.55 -35.63 55.62
N GLU A 128 -42.55 -35.30 56.92
CA GLU A 128 -42.15 -33.98 57.40
C GLU A 128 -40.68 -33.68 57.08
N LYS A 129 -39.80 -34.69 57.12
CA LYS A 129 -38.38 -34.55 56.74
C LYS A 129 -38.22 -34.34 55.23
N GLU A 130 -38.91 -35.12 54.40
CA GLU A 130 -38.91 -34.95 52.94
C GLU A 130 -39.50 -33.60 52.52
N GLU A 131 -40.56 -33.13 53.18
CA GLU A 131 -41.14 -31.81 52.92
C GLU A 131 -40.17 -30.69 53.32
N LYS A 132 -39.50 -30.80 54.46
CA LYS A 132 -38.46 -29.83 54.86
C LYS A 132 -37.28 -29.81 53.89
N GLU A 133 -36.82 -30.99 53.45
CA GLU A 133 -35.72 -31.11 52.49
C GLU A 133 -36.10 -30.50 51.13
N LYS A 134 -37.30 -30.78 50.63
CA LYS A 134 -37.84 -30.16 49.40
C LYS A 134 -37.94 -28.63 49.52
N MET A 135 -38.43 -28.13 50.66
CA MET A 135 -38.51 -26.68 50.91
C MET A 135 -37.13 -26.03 50.98
N GLU A 136 -36.15 -26.70 51.58
CA GLU A 136 -34.77 -26.20 51.66
C GLU A 136 -34.07 -26.23 50.29
N GLU A 137 -34.27 -27.30 49.51
CA GLU A 137 -33.76 -27.41 48.14
C GLU A 137 -34.37 -26.35 47.22
N GLU A 138 -35.68 -26.10 47.30
CA GLU A 138 -36.33 -25.04 46.54
C GLU A 138 -35.81 -23.65 46.92
N LYS A 139 -35.54 -23.42 48.22
CA LYS A 139 -34.95 -22.16 48.70
C LYS A 139 -33.53 -21.97 48.15
N ARG A 140 -32.67 -22.99 48.22
CA ARG A 140 -31.31 -22.94 47.64
C ARG A 140 -31.36 -22.71 46.13
N ARG A 141 -32.31 -23.33 45.42
CA ARG A 141 -32.50 -23.11 43.98
C ARG A 141 -32.87 -21.67 43.67
N LYS A 142 -33.80 -21.07 44.43
CA LYS A 142 -34.18 -19.65 44.28
C LYS A 142 -33.01 -18.72 44.54
N GLU A 143 -32.27 -18.94 45.63
CA GLU A 143 -31.07 -18.16 45.97
C GLU A 143 -29.99 -18.26 44.86
N PHE A 144 -29.80 -19.45 44.28
CA PHE A 144 -28.88 -19.64 43.16
C PHE A 144 -29.33 -18.94 41.88
N GLU A 145 -30.63 -19.01 41.54
CA GLU A 145 -31.19 -18.31 40.38
C GLU A 145 -31.08 -16.79 40.53
N GLU A 146 -31.31 -16.25 41.73
CA GLU A 146 -31.14 -14.83 42.03
C GLU A 146 -29.67 -14.39 41.95
N TRP A 147 -28.76 -15.19 42.52
CA TRP A 147 -27.33 -14.94 42.42
C TRP A 147 -26.85 -14.94 40.96
N LYS A 148 -27.27 -15.92 40.17
CA LYS A 148 -26.93 -16.01 38.74
C LYS A 148 -27.46 -14.81 37.95
N LYS A 149 -28.70 -14.39 38.19
CA LYS A 149 -29.27 -13.18 37.58
C LYS A 149 -28.47 -11.93 37.93
N ALA A 150 -28.05 -11.80 39.19
CA ALA A 150 -27.24 -10.66 39.63
C ALA A 150 -25.83 -10.68 39.01
N GLU A 151 -25.23 -11.85 38.84
CA GLU A 151 -23.94 -12.01 38.17
C GLU A 151 -24.03 -11.69 36.67
N ASP A 152 -25.03 -12.22 35.96
CA ASP A 152 -25.26 -11.92 34.54
C ASP A 152 -25.48 -10.41 34.32
N GLN A 153 -26.21 -9.74 35.22
CA GLN A 153 -26.37 -8.28 35.17
C GLN A 153 -25.03 -7.55 35.34
N ARG A 154 -24.19 -7.96 36.28
CA ARG A 154 -22.86 -7.36 36.49
C ARG A 154 -21.97 -7.51 35.26
N TRP A 155 -21.95 -8.70 34.65
CA TRP A 155 -21.19 -8.93 33.42
C TRP A 155 -21.69 -8.06 32.27
N LYS A 156 -23.01 -7.98 32.09
CA LYS A 156 -23.60 -7.13 31.06
C LYS A 156 -23.24 -5.66 31.25
N THR A 157 -23.33 -5.14 32.48
CA THR A 157 -22.93 -3.75 32.77
C THR A 157 -21.45 -3.50 32.46
N ARG A 158 -20.57 -4.46 32.81
CA ARG A 158 -19.14 -4.36 32.54
C ARG A 158 -18.83 -4.39 31.04
N ASP A 159 -19.51 -5.24 30.29
CA ASP A 159 -19.35 -5.34 28.83
C ASP A 159 -19.83 -4.06 28.13
N ASP A 160 -20.95 -3.49 28.58
CA ASP A 160 -21.48 -2.23 28.05
C ASP A 160 -20.54 -1.06 28.39
N GLU A 161 -19.94 -1.04 29.58
CA GLU A 161 -18.92 -0.04 29.97
C GLU A 161 -17.64 -0.17 29.13
N MET A 162 -17.13 -1.39 28.93
CA MET A 162 -15.97 -1.62 28.04
C MET A 162 -16.25 -1.16 26.61
N LYS A 163 -17.43 -1.47 26.06
CA LYS A 163 -17.81 -1.00 24.72
C LYS A 163 -17.83 0.52 24.65
N ARG A 164 -18.36 1.19 25.68
CA ARG A 164 -18.38 2.65 25.73
C ARG A 164 -16.97 3.24 25.74
N ILE A 165 -16.07 2.70 26.56
CA ILE A 165 -14.67 3.14 26.63
C ILE A 165 -13.96 2.94 25.28
N HIS A 166 -14.20 1.80 24.62
CA HIS A 166 -13.63 1.53 23.30
C HIS A 166 -14.14 2.51 22.24
N GLU A 167 -15.43 2.82 22.24
CA GLU A 167 -16.00 3.80 21.32
C GLU A 167 -15.45 5.20 21.56
N GLU A 168 -15.43 5.67 22.82
CA GLU A 168 -14.85 6.97 23.20
C GLU A 168 -13.37 7.08 22.78
N THR A 169 -12.60 6.01 22.95
CA THR A 169 -11.18 5.97 22.54
C THR A 169 -11.03 6.03 21.03
N ARG A 170 -11.91 5.34 20.28
CA ARG A 170 -11.92 5.33 18.82
C ARG A 170 -12.28 6.70 18.27
N GLU A 171 -13.31 7.35 18.82
CA GLU A 171 -13.71 8.71 18.46
C GLU A 171 -12.57 9.72 18.72
N ALA A 172 -11.95 9.66 19.89
CA ALA A 172 -10.82 10.54 20.23
C ALA A 172 -9.59 10.32 19.34
N GLN A 173 -9.37 9.11 18.83
CA GLN A 173 -8.31 8.83 17.85
C GLN A 173 -8.65 9.38 16.46
N ASN A 174 -9.91 9.21 16.02
CA ASN A 174 -10.37 9.75 14.74
C ASN A 174 -10.30 11.28 14.72
N GLU A 175 -10.73 11.96 15.79
CA GLU A 175 -10.63 13.43 15.87
C GLU A 175 -9.17 13.92 15.78
N LYS A 176 -8.22 13.18 16.36
CA LYS A 176 -6.79 13.51 16.26
C LYS A 176 -6.27 13.31 14.85
N LEU A 177 -6.68 12.23 14.18
CA LEU A 177 -6.30 11.98 12.78
C LEU A 177 -6.85 13.05 11.85
N GLU A 178 -8.13 13.41 11.98
CA GLU A 178 -8.75 14.48 11.18
C GLU A 178 -8.04 15.82 11.36
N LYS A 179 -7.64 16.17 12.60
CA LYS A 179 -6.85 17.39 12.86
C LYS A 179 -5.48 17.34 12.17
N ILE A 180 -4.77 16.22 12.26
CA ILE A 180 -3.46 16.05 11.62
C ILE A 180 -3.59 16.11 10.09
N GLU A 181 -4.64 15.50 9.53
CA GLU A 181 -4.91 15.55 8.09
C GLU A 181 -5.21 16.98 7.63
N ALA A 182 -6.02 17.73 8.37
CA ALA A 182 -6.32 19.13 8.07
C ALA A 182 -5.07 20.03 8.16
N GLU A 183 -4.23 19.84 9.20
CA GLU A 183 -2.97 20.58 9.34
C GLU A 183 -1.98 20.26 8.21
N ASN A 184 -1.85 18.98 7.84
CA ASN A 184 -0.99 18.57 6.74
C ASN A 184 -1.49 19.07 5.39
N ALA A 185 -2.81 19.06 5.14
CA ALA A 185 -3.39 19.63 3.94
C ALA A 185 -3.12 21.13 3.84
N SER A 186 -3.29 21.87 4.95
CA SER A 186 -2.99 23.30 4.99
C SER A 186 -1.51 23.60 4.76
N ARG A 187 -0.60 22.81 5.35
CA ARG A 187 0.85 22.94 5.12
C ARG A 187 1.25 22.62 3.68
N LEU A 188 0.61 21.61 3.07
CA LEU A 188 0.87 21.26 1.68
C LEU A 188 0.47 22.42 0.75
N VAL A 189 -0.71 23.00 0.96
CA VAL A 189 -1.18 24.16 0.18
C VAL A 189 -0.23 25.35 0.34
N GLN A 190 0.21 25.68 1.57
CA GLN A 190 1.20 26.74 1.79
C GLN A 190 2.52 26.47 1.08
N SER A 191 3.02 25.23 1.12
CA SER A 191 4.25 24.85 0.44
C SER A 191 4.11 24.93 -1.09
N GLU A 192 2.95 24.58 -1.64
CA GLU A 192 2.68 24.70 -3.07
C GLU A 192 2.60 26.16 -3.50
N GLU A 193 1.96 27.03 -2.71
CA GLU A 193 1.91 28.46 -2.94
C GLU A 193 3.30 29.12 -2.88
N GLU A 194 4.12 28.78 -1.88
CA GLU A 194 5.51 29.26 -1.78
C GLU A 194 6.36 28.79 -2.96
N SER A 195 6.21 27.53 -3.36
CA SER A 195 6.90 26.99 -4.54
C SER A 195 6.46 27.67 -5.82
N ALA A 196 5.18 27.99 -5.97
CA ALA A 196 4.66 28.70 -7.13
C ALA A 196 5.21 30.13 -7.20
N ARG A 197 5.25 30.85 -6.08
CA ARG A 197 5.84 32.20 -6.00
C ARG A 197 7.32 32.20 -6.32
N MET A 198 8.10 31.29 -5.74
CA MET A 198 9.53 31.16 -6.07
C MET A 198 9.75 30.85 -7.54
N LYS A 199 8.89 30.03 -8.14
CA LYS A 199 8.97 29.71 -9.57
C LYS A 199 8.66 30.94 -10.44
N GLU A 200 7.65 31.73 -10.08
CA GLU A 200 7.30 32.97 -10.80
C GLU A 200 8.42 34.02 -10.69
N GLU A 201 8.99 34.22 -9.50
CA GLU A 201 10.14 35.10 -9.29
C GLU A 201 11.35 34.67 -10.13
N PHE A 202 11.61 33.36 -10.19
CA PHE A 202 12.67 32.81 -11.01
C PHE A 202 12.42 33.00 -12.51
N GLU A 203 11.20 32.73 -12.99
CA GLU A 203 10.84 32.94 -14.40
C GLU A 203 10.96 34.41 -14.81
N ASN A 204 10.66 35.35 -13.88
CA ASN A 204 10.86 36.77 -14.11
C ASN A 204 12.36 37.15 -14.14
N GLN A 205 13.17 36.64 -13.20
CA GLN A 205 14.62 36.84 -13.23
C GLN A 205 15.25 36.30 -14.52
N LEU A 206 14.85 35.09 -14.93
CA LEU A 206 15.32 34.45 -16.15
C LEU A 206 14.98 35.29 -17.39
N ARG A 207 13.76 35.86 -17.43
CA ARG A 207 13.37 36.76 -18.52
C ARG A 207 14.22 38.02 -18.56
N THR A 208 14.48 38.63 -17.41
CA THR A 208 15.32 39.84 -17.33
C THR A 208 16.77 39.55 -17.71
N GLU A 209 17.35 38.44 -17.26
CA GLU A 209 18.70 38.03 -17.67
C GLU A 209 18.76 37.76 -19.17
N LYS A 210 17.75 37.10 -19.74
CA LYS A 210 17.66 36.88 -21.18
C LYS A 210 17.63 38.19 -21.96
N GLU A 211 16.77 39.13 -21.57
CA GLU A 211 16.68 40.45 -22.20
C GLU A 211 18.01 41.22 -22.11
N GLN A 212 18.72 41.14 -20.98
CA GLN A 212 20.05 41.75 -20.83
C GLN A 212 21.09 41.09 -21.72
N CYS A 213 21.06 39.76 -21.84
CA CYS A 213 21.96 39.01 -22.71
C CYS A 213 21.72 39.35 -24.18
N ASP A 214 20.45 39.40 -24.61
CA ASP A 214 20.04 39.74 -25.96
C ASP A 214 20.45 41.19 -26.30
N GLN A 215 20.27 42.15 -25.39
CA GLN A 215 20.73 43.53 -25.59
C GLN A 215 22.25 43.64 -25.70
N ALA A 216 22.99 42.99 -24.79
CA ALA A 216 24.46 42.97 -24.84
C ALA A 216 24.96 42.33 -26.14
N TYR A 217 24.24 41.31 -26.63
CA TYR A 217 24.53 40.66 -27.91
C TYR A 217 24.31 41.60 -29.10
N GLU A 218 23.16 42.26 -29.18
CA GLU A 218 22.88 43.21 -30.26
C GLU A 218 23.87 44.38 -30.31
N GLU A 219 24.27 44.91 -29.14
CA GLU A 219 25.29 45.94 -29.04
C GLU A 219 26.66 45.44 -29.51
N TYR A 220 27.04 44.22 -29.11
CA TYR A 220 28.26 43.56 -29.58
C TYR A 220 28.25 43.41 -31.11
N CYS A 221 27.20 42.82 -31.68
CA CYS A 221 27.05 42.62 -33.12
C CYS A 221 27.07 43.94 -33.90
N SER A 222 26.45 45.00 -33.37
CA SER A 222 26.42 46.31 -34.02
C SER A 222 27.80 46.98 -34.04
N ARG A 223 28.50 46.97 -32.91
CA ARG A 223 29.87 47.51 -32.81
C ARG A 223 30.85 46.71 -33.66
N TRP A 224 30.67 45.40 -33.71
CA TRP A 224 31.51 44.50 -34.47
C TRP A 224 31.33 44.66 -35.99
N ARG A 225 30.10 44.70 -36.52
CA ARG A 225 29.84 44.97 -37.95
C ARG A 225 30.51 46.27 -38.43
N TYR A 226 30.46 47.32 -37.61
CA TYR A 226 31.16 48.58 -37.89
C TYR A 226 32.69 48.40 -37.95
N GLN A 227 33.26 47.62 -37.03
CA GLN A 227 34.70 47.37 -36.99
C GLN A 227 35.20 46.50 -38.16
N MET A 228 34.38 45.55 -38.62
CA MET A 228 34.71 44.68 -39.76
C MET A 228 34.77 45.44 -41.08
N GLY A 229 33.81 46.33 -41.36
CA GLY A 229 33.88 47.17 -42.55
C GLY A 229 35.19 47.96 -42.65
N HIS A 230 35.75 48.37 -41.51
CA HIS A 230 37.04 49.04 -41.45
C HIS A 230 38.24 48.10 -41.67
N ILE A 231 38.20 46.87 -41.15
CA ILE A 231 39.24 45.86 -41.37
C ILE A 231 39.29 45.50 -42.86
N MET A 232 38.13 45.25 -43.47
CA MET A 232 38.04 44.87 -44.88
C MET A 232 38.53 45.97 -45.82
N MET A 233 38.25 47.23 -45.51
CA MET A 233 38.81 48.38 -46.24
C MET A 233 40.34 48.36 -46.26
N LEU A 234 40.96 48.03 -45.13
CA LEU A 234 42.42 47.96 -44.99
C LEU A 234 43.00 46.69 -45.66
N MET A 235 42.29 45.56 -45.62
CA MET A 235 42.68 44.32 -46.31
C MET A 235 42.65 44.46 -47.83
N LYS A 236 41.62 45.12 -48.39
CA LYS A 236 41.55 45.47 -49.83
C LYS A 236 42.73 46.34 -50.27
N GLN A 237 43.34 47.10 -49.35
CA GLN A 237 44.55 47.90 -49.61
C GLN A 237 45.86 47.12 -49.42
N LYS A 238 45.81 45.82 -49.08
CA LYS A 238 46.97 44.95 -48.77
C LYS A 238 47.84 45.44 -47.61
N GLU A 239 47.34 46.33 -46.77
CA GLU A 239 48.04 46.77 -45.56
C GLU A 239 47.58 45.91 -44.39
N TRP A 240 48.22 44.74 -44.23
CA TRP A 240 48.07 43.94 -43.02
C TRP A 240 48.79 44.66 -41.86
N ASP A 241 48.05 45.46 -41.09
CA ASP A 241 48.60 46.28 -40.02
C ASP A 241 48.43 45.62 -38.63
N MET A 242 49.25 46.07 -37.66
CA MET A 242 49.20 45.59 -36.28
C MET A 242 47.82 45.83 -35.60
N LYS A 243 47.01 46.77 -36.11
CA LYS A 243 45.68 47.05 -35.56
C LYS A 243 44.66 46.02 -36.02
N MET A 244 44.73 45.57 -37.27
CA MET A 244 43.91 44.50 -37.81
C MET A 244 44.25 43.16 -37.18
N GLU A 245 45.54 42.87 -37.00
CA GLU A 245 45.98 41.68 -36.26
C GLU A 245 45.34 41.62 -34.89
N ARG A 246 45.37 42.74 -34.16
CA ARG A 246 44.76 42.82 -32.83
C ARG A 246 43.26 42.57 -32.90
N LYS A 247 42.54 43.19 -33.84
CA LYS A 247 41.09 43.01 -33.96
C LYS A 247 40.70 41.57 -34.31
N TRP A 248 41.43 40.91 -35.21
CA TRP A 248 41.19 39.51 -35.54
C TRP A 248 41.56 38.57 -34.40
N THR A 249 42.64 38.87 -33.67
CA THR A 249 43.00 38.14 -32.46
C THR A 249 41.88 38.24 -31.43
N ASP A 250 41.41 39.48 -31.16
CA ASP A 250 40.31 39.74 -30.22
C ASP A 250 39.03 38.97 -30.62
N ARG A 251 38.70 38.91 -31.91
CA ARG A 251 37.52 38.19 -32.42
C ARG A 251 37.65 36.67 -32.25
N LEU A 252 38.76 36.09 -32.70
CA LEU A 252 39.00 34.64 -32.59
C LEU A 252 39.08 34.20 -31.13
N ASP A 253 39.67 35.03 -30.26
CA ASP A 253 39.69 34.80 -28.82
C ASP A 253 38.29 34.94 -28.20
N ALA A 254 37.47 35.88 -28.65
CA ALA A 254 36.07 36.00 -28.21
C ALA A 254 35.26 34.73 -28.56
N LEU A 255 35.43 34.18 -29.77
CA LEU A 255 34.78 32.91 -30.16
C LEU A 255 35.19 31.76 -29.22
N ARG A 256 36.49 31.66 -28.87
CA ARG A 256 36.97 30.66 -27.90
C ARG A 256 36.40 30.87 -26.50
N GLN A 257 36.21 32.13 -26.08
CA GLN A 257 35.76 32.47 -24.73
C GLN A 257 34.31 32.08 -24.45
N TRP A 258 33.47 31.90 -25.48
CA TRP A 258 32.09 31.41 -25.31
C TRP A 258 32.00 30.02 -24.65
N LEU A 259 33.05 29.21 -24.75
CA LEU A 259 33.14 27.93 -24.06
C LEU A 259 33.31 28.09 -22.54
N ALA A 260 33.89 29.18 -22.04
CA ALA A 260 34.20 29.35 -20.62
C ALA A 260 32.98 29.20 -19.69
N PRO A 261 31.83 29.89 -19.92
CA PRO A 261 30.65 29.72 -19.10
C PRO A 261 30.02 28.31 -19.19
N ILE A 262 30.17 27.62 -20.33
CA ILE A 262 29.71 26.24 -20.54
C ILE A 262 30.59 25.28 -19.75
N ARG A 263 31.93 25.40 -19.88
CA ARG A 263 32.91 24.63 -19.11
C ARG A 263 32.67 24.75 -17.61
N HIS A 264 32.40 25.96 -17.11
CA HIS A 264 32.09 26.15 -15.69
C HIS A 264 30.81 25.40 -15.27
N SER A 265 29.71 25.59 -15.99
CA SER A 265 28.43 24.92 -15.70
C SER A 265 28.53 23.39 -15.82
N PHE A 266 29.21 22.89 -16.84
CA PHE A 266 29.40 21.46 -17.05
C PHE A 266 30.25 20.83 -15.96
N ASN A 267 31.33 21.49 -15.53
CA ASN A 267 32.17 20.98 -14.44
C ASN A 267 31.42 20.97 -13.10
N ASN A 268 30.57 21.97 -12.82
CA ASN A 268 29.71 21.95 -11.65
C ASN A 268 28.73 20.77 -11.70
N LEU A 269 28.08 20.56 -12.84
CA LEU A 269 27.21 19.41 -13.07
C LEU A 269 27.97 18.07 -12.89
N ARG A 270 29.21 18.00 -13.37
CA ARG A 270 30.07 16.81 -13.21
C ARG A 270 30.40 16.53 -11.75
N LEU A 271 30.72 17.55 -10.95
CA LEU A 271 30.95 17.40 -9.52
C LEU A 271 29.69 16.91 -8.79
N GLU A 272 28.52 17.46 -9.13
CA GLU A 272 27.23 17.01 -8.59
C GLU A 272 26.97 15.54 -8.95
N MET A 273 27.16 15.16 -10.21
CA MET A 273 26.97 13.78 -10.68
C MET A 273 27.96 12.78 -10.06
N ASP A 274 29.23 13.17 -9.88
CA ASP A 274 30.23 12.35 -9.23
C ASP A 274 29.89 12.10 -7.75
N SER A 275 29.38 13.13 -7.06
CA SER A 275 28.94 13.01 -5.66
C SER A 275 27.79 12.01 -5.49
N VAL A 276 26.83 12.04 -6.43
CA VAL A 276 25.69 11.13 -6.48
C VAL A 276 26.16 9.71 -6.77
N THR A 277 27.08 9.53 -7.72
CA THR A 277 27.61 8.21 -8.10
C THR A 277 28.37 7.55 -6.96
N ARG A 278 29.20 8.31 -6.21
CA ARG A 278 29.95 7.80 -5.05
C ARG A 278 29.07 7.35 -3.89
N SER A 279 27.87 7.93 -3.76
CA SER A 279 26.91 7.55 -2.71
C SER A 279 26.21 6.21 -2.96
N GLY A 280 26.44 5.57 -4.12
CA GLY A 280 25.85 4.28 -4.50
C GLY A 280 24.35 4.32 -4.78
N ARG A 281 23.72 5.50 -4.69
CA ARG A 281 22.30 5.72 -4.96
C ARG A 281 22.15 6.53 -6.23
N PHE A 282 21.92 5.84 -7.35
CA PHE A 282 21.47 6.50 -8.58
C PHE A 282 20.01 7.00 -8.50
N HIS A 283 19.34 6.78 -7.35
CA HIS A 283 18.09 7.41 -7.02
C HIS A 283 18.37 8.74 -6.33
N LEU A 284 18.46 9.77 -7.17
CA LEU A 284 18.49 11.16 -6.74
C LEU A 284 17.27 11.43 -5.84
N ASN A 285 17.50 12.03 -4.69
CA ASN A 285 16.39 12.58 -3.90
C ASN A 285 15.74 13.75 -4.69
N ALA A 286 14.54 14.16 -4.30
CA ALA A 286 13.82 15.21 -5.02
C ALA A 286 14.59 16.55 -5.10
N LYS A 287 15.36 16.88 -4.06
CA LYS A 287 16.15 18.11 -3.98
C LYS A 287 17.34 18.09 -4.95
N ASP A 288 18.15 17.04 -4.91
CA ASP A 288 19.31 16.85 -5.79
C ASP A 288 18.85 16.79 -7.25
N ARG A 289 17.71 16.14 -7.51
CA ARG A 289 17.12 16.09 -8.84
C ARG A 289 16.69 17.47 -9.33
N SER A 290 16.01 18.25 -8.48
CA SER A 290 15.64 19.62 -8.82
C SER A 290 16.85 20.50 -9.09
N GLN A 291 17.92 20.35 -8.31
CA GLN A 291 19.16 21.10 -8.49
C GLN A 291 19.86 20.74 -9.80
N ILE A 292 20.00 19.44 -10.11
CA ILE A 292 20.57 18.98 -11.38
C ILE A 292 19.71 19.44 -12.57
N GLU A 293 18.38 19.34 -12.48
CA GLU A 293 17.48 19.82 -13.54
C GLU A 293 17.65 21.34 -13.76
N MET A 294 17.92 22.12 -12.72
CA MET A 294 18.19 23.56 -12.82
C MET A 294 19.55 23.86 -13.46
N THR A 295 20.62 23.20 -13.00
CA THR A 295 21.98 23.33 -13.58
C THR A 295 21.99 22.95 -15.07
N VAL A 296 21.26 21.89 -15.43
CA VAL A 296 21.13 21.45 -16.82
C VAL A 296 20.39 22.48 -17.68
N ARG A 297 19.31 23.11 -17.17
CA ARG A 297 18.60 24.14 -17.93
C ARG A 297 19.51 25.31 -18.28
N ILE A 298 20.28 25.81 -17.31
CA ILE A 298 21.27 26.88 -17.52
C ILE A 298 22.31 26.47 -18.56
N LEU A 299 22.78 25.22 -18.51
CA LEU A 299 23.75 24.70 -19.47
C LEU A 299 23.19 24.65 -20.90
N LEU A 300 21.94 24.19 -21.06
CA LEU A 300 21.26 24.15 -22.36
C LEU A 300 21.07 25.55 -22.95
N GLU A 301 20.70 26.53 -22.13
CA GLU A 301 20.58 27.93 -22.59
C GLU A 301 21.93 28.49 -23.04
N LYS A 302 23.01 28.23 -22.29
CA LYS A 302 24.36 28.66 -22.69
C LYS A 302 24.82 28.01 -23.99
N LEU A 303 24.51 26.72 -24.19
CA LEU A 303 24.82 26.02 -25.43
C LEU A 303 24.03 26.60 -26.61
N ALA A 304 22.74 26.89 -26.43
CA ALA A 304 21.93 27.52 -27.48
C ALA A 304 22.43 28.92 -27.86
N VAL A 305 22.93 29.70 -26.89
CA VAL A 305 23.58 30.99 -27.19
C VAL A 305 24.86 30.77 -27.98
N MET A 306 25.70 29.80 -27.60
CA MET A 306 26.92 29.50 -28.34
C MET A 306 26.63 29.00 -29.77
N GLU A 307 25.63 28.15 -29.96
CA GLU A 307 25.17 27.70 -31.28
C GLU A 307 24.78 28.89 -32.15
N LYS A 308 23.92 29.79 -31.65
CA LYS A 308 23.52 31.00 -32.35
C LYS A 308 24.70 31.92 -32.70
N VAL A 309 25.64 32.10 -31.76
CA VAL A 309 26.86 32.90 -32.02
C VAL A 309 27.67 32.31 -33.17
N MET A 310 27.80 30.99 -33.23
CA MET A 310 28.54 30.31 -34.30
C MET A 310 27.79 30.38 -35.63
N GLU A 311 26.46 30.23 -35.63
CA GLU A 311 25.62 30.42 -36.82
C GLU A 311 25.76 31.84 -37.38
N ASP A 312 25.64 32.86 -36.53
CA ASP A 312 25.80 34.27 -36.94
C ASP A 312 27.22 34.57 -37.46
N GLU A 313 28.24 33.88 -36.91
CA GLU A 313 29.63 33.98 -37.37
C GLU A 313 29.79 33.36 -38.77
N VAL A 314 29.19 32.20 -39.02
CA VAL A 314 29.15 31.53 -40.33
C VAL A 314 28.47 32.43 -41.36
N GLU A 315 27.26 32.90 -41.09
CA GLU A 315 26.50 33.76 -42.02
C GLU A 315 27.27 35.05 -42.38
N GLU A 316 28.07 35.60 -41.46
CA GLU A 316 28.91 36.73 -41.81
C GLU A 316 30.16 36.33 -42.57
N MET A 317 30.82 35.22 -42.24
CA MET A 317 31.96 34.74 -43.04
C MET A 317 31.54 34.51 -44.48
N GLU A 318 30.38 33.89 -44.71
CA GLU A 318 29.81 33.69 -46.04
C GLU A 318 29.56 35.02 -46.76
N ARG A 319 28.85 35.97 -46.11
CA ARG A 319 28.62 37.31 -46.69
C ARG A 319 29.92 38.04 -47.02
N MET A 320 30.92 37.93 -46.15
CA MET A 320 32.23 38.53 -46.37
C MET A 320 33.02 37.85 -47.48
N ALA A 321 32.92 36.52 -47.61
CA ALA A 321 33.55 35.78 -48.68
C ALA A 321 32.93 36.10 -50.05
N GLU A 322 31.62 36.36 -50.11
CA GLU A 322 30.94 36.84 -51.33
C GLU A 322 31.45 38.24 -51.76
N ASP A 323 31.57 39.17 -50.82
CA ASP A 323 32.03 40.54 -51.08
C ASP A 323 33.56 40.64 -51.35
N HIS A 324 34.31 39.62 -50.90
CA HIS A 324 35.77 39.56 -50.89
C HIS A 324 36.31 38.14 -51.11
N PRO A 325 36.16 37.58 -52.31
CA PRO A 325 36.58 36.20 -52.61
C PRO A 325 38.10 35.99 -52.50
N GLU A 326 38.91 37.06 -52.54
CA GLU A 326 40.35 37.00 -52.32
C GLU A 326 40.76 36.64 -50.88
N ALA A 327 39.85 36.71 -49.92
CA ALA A 327 40.10 36.45 -48.50
C ALA A 327 39.83 34.99 -48.12
N SER A 328 40.56 34.05 -48.72
CA SER A 328 40.37 32.59 -48.53
C SER A 328 40.43 32.11 -47.07
N PHE A 329 41.09 32.87 -46.20
CA PHE A 329 41.17 32.57 -44.77
C PHE A 329 39.81 32.66 -44.05
N LEU A 330 38.84 33.38 -44.61
CA LEU A 330 37.48 33.49 -44.06
C LEU A 330 36.79 32.11 -44.04
N ASN A 331 37.00 31.30 -45.07
CA ASN A 331 36.46 29.93 -45.15
C ASN A 331 36.97 29.06 -43.99
N HIS A 332 38.21 29.25 -43.54
CA HIS A 332 38.73 28.50 -42.38
C HIS A 332 38.07 28.91 -41.07
N ILE A 333 37.67 30.17 -40.94
CA ILE A 333 36.95 30.66 -39.76
C ILE A 333 35.51 30.14 -39.80
N GLU A 334 34.88 30.19 -40.97
CA GLU A 334 33.55 29.63 -41.24
C GLU A 334 33.49 28.14 -40.90
N GLU A 335 34.37 27.32 -41.49
CA GLU A 335 34.48 25.88 -41.21
C GLU A 335 34.62 25.61 -39.71
N SER A 336 35.48 26.36 -39.02
CA SER A 336 35.71 26.20 -37.59
C SER A 336 34.48 26.58 -36.76
N ALA A 337 33.77 27.65 -37.14
CA ALA A 337 32.54 28.08 -36.46
C ALA A 337 31.43 27.04 -36.67
N THR A 338 31.25 26.54 -37.89
CA THR A 338 30.31 25.46 -38.22
C THR A 338 30.57 24.21 -37.38
N GLU A 339 31.81 23.72 -37.34
CA GLU A 339 32.17 22.53 -36.55
C GLU A 339 31.90 22.71 -35.04
N VAL A 340 32.15 23.91 -34.52
CA VAL A 340 31.89 24.23 -33.11
C VAL A 340 30.39 24.31 -32.83
N GLY A 341 29.61 24.93 -33.72
CA GLY A 341 28.15 24.98 -33.65
C GLY A 341 27.52 23.59 -33.68
N GLU A 342 27.93 22.73 -34.63
CA GLU A 342 27.47 21.34 -34.71
C GLU A 342 27.79 20.54 -33.45
N SER A 343 29.00 20.70 -32.91
CA SER A 343 29.39 20.02 -31.67
C SER A 343 28.60 20.54 -30.45
N ALA A 344 28.23 21.81 -30.41
CA ALA A 344 27.38 22.36 -29.36
C ALA A 344 25.94 21.81 -29.45
N ALA A 345 25.39 21.71 -30.67
CA ALA A 345 24.09 21.10 -30.93
C ALA A 345 24.04 19.61 -30.55
N GLU A 346 25.12 18.84 -30.83
CA GLU A 346 25.24 17.45 -30.40
C GLU A 346 25.22 17.34 -28.87
N MET A 347 25.99 18.20 -28.18
CA MET A 347 26.03 18.25 -26.72
C MET A 347 24.64 18.60 -26.13
N THR A 348 23.94 19.57 -26.72
CA THR A 348 22.55 19.92 -26.35
C THR A 348 21.64 18.70 -26.41
N LYS A 349 21.67 17.96 -27.52
CA LYS A 349 20.87 16.75 -27.72
C LYS A 349 21.18 15.66 -26.68
N ASP A 350 22.45 15.44 -26.38
CA ASP A 350 22.88 14.46 -25.37
C ASP A 350 22.40 14.83 -23.96
N ILE A 351 22.49 16.10 -23.60
CA ILE A 351 22.01 16.62 -22.32
C ILE A 351 20.50 16.47 -22.19
N GLU A 352 19.73 16.80 -23.23
CA GLU A 352 18.29 16.56 -23.22
C GLU A 352 17.93 15.07 -23.05
N MET A 353 18.66 14.19 -23.74
CA MET A 353 18.50 12.76 -23.57
C MET A 353 18.84 12.34 -22.14
N PHE A 354 19.88 12.91 -21.53
CA PHE A 354 20.22 12.66 -20.14
C PHE A 354 19.07 13.06 -19.20
N VAL A 355 18.49 14.25 -19.33
CA VAL A 355 17.34 14.70 -18.52
C VAL A 355 16.14 13.76 -18.66
N LYS A 356 15.78 13.39 -19.90
CA LYS A 356 14.71 12.41 -20.18
C LYS A 356 15.03 11.04 -19.54
N GLY A 357 16.32 10.73 -19.42
CA GLY A 357 16.85 9.48 -18.87
C GLY A 357 16.97 9.44 -17.36
N MET A 358 17.06 10.59 -16.66
CA MET A 358 17.12 10.65 -15.18
C MET A 358 15.89 10.03 -14.51
N LYS A 359 14.74 10.01 -15.20
CA LYS A 359 13.51 9.34 -14.76
C LYS A 359 13.57 7.80 -14.89
N LYS A 360 14.60 7.26 -15.58
CA LYS A 360 14.75 5.83 -15.90
C LYS A 360 16.09 5.30 -15.38
N ARG A 361 16.24 3.99 -15.17
CA ARG A 361 17.50 3.36 -14.70
C ARG A 361 18.71 3.48 -15.66
N SER A 362 18.60 4.22 -16.76
CA SER A 362 19.60 4.38 -17.83
C SER A 362 20.45 5.66 -17.70
N GLY A 363 20.37 6.39 -16.59
CA GLY A 363 21.00 7.71 -16.45
C GLY A 363 22.52 7.73 -16.72
N MET A 364 23.27 6.73 -16.25
CA MET A 364 24.75 6.76 -16.32
C MET A 364 25.30 6.65 -17.75
N ASN A 365 24.74 5.79 -18.60
CA ASN A 365 25.18 5.68 -20.00
C ASN A 365 24.89 6.94 -20.83
N ARG A 366 23.90 7.74 -20.40
CA ARG A 366 23.59 9.03 -21.04
C ARG A 366 24.49 10.14 -20.52
N TRP A 367 24.80 10.10 -19.22
CA TRP A 367 25.80 10.99 -18.62
C TRP A 367 27.18 10.82 -19.25
N ASN A 368 27.65 9.59 -19.44
CA ASN A 368 28.93 9.32 -20.11
C ASN A 368 28.98 9.87 -21.54
N ARG A 369 27.85 9.86 -22.26
CA ARG A 369 27.75 10.51 -23.58
C ARG A 369 27.89 12.02 -23.49
N CYS A 370 27.25 12.66 -22.51
CA CYS A 370 27.41 14.10 -22.26
C CYS A 370 28.87 14.48 -21.99
N ILE A 371 29.63 13.63 -21.29
CA ILE A 371 31.07 13.85 -21.07
C ILE A 371 31.84 13.80 -22.39
N GLN A 372 31.57 12.81 -23.23
CA GLN A 372 32.23 12.67 -24.52
C GLN A 372 31.91 13.83 -25.46
N SER A 373 30.65 14.26 -25.54
CA SER A 373 30.27 15.42 -26.36
C SER A 373 30.85 16.73 -25.82
N PHE A 374 30.97 16.89 -24.50
CA PHE A 374 31.68 18.04 -23.93
C PHE A 374 33.18 18.03 -24.30
N GLU A 375 33.88 16.90 -24.14
CA GLU A 375 35.29 16.77 -24.52
C GLU A 375 35.50 17.05 -26.01
N HIS A 376 34.56 16.61 -26.86
CA HIS A 376 34.58 16.91 -28.29
C HIS A 376 34.41 18.40 -28.57
N LEU A 377 33.46 19.06 -27.90
CA LEU A 377 33.25 20.50 -28.01
C LEU A 377 34.51 21.30 -27.60
N GLU A 378 35.17 20.89 -26.51
CA GLU A 378 36.42 21.53 -26.09
C GLU A 378 37.52 21.40 -27.15
N GLN A 379 37.60 20.24 -27.82
CA GLN A 379 38.55 20.02 -28.92
C GLN A 379 38.25 20.91 -30.11
N LYS A 380 36.98 21.01 -30.53
CA LYS A 380 36.57 21.87 -31.65
C LYS A 380 36.86 23.34 -31.38
N VAL A 381 36.57 23.83 -30.17
CA VAL A 381 36.89 25.20 -29.77
C VAL A 381 38.40 25.48 -29.76
N ALA A 382 39.21 24.49 -29.37
CA ALA A 382 40.66 24.62 -29.40
C ALA A 382 41.24 24.68 -30.83
N LEU A 383 40.51 24.17 -31.82
CA LEU A 383 40.90 24.20 -33.24
C LEU A 383 40.53 25.50 -33.96
N ILE A 384 39.76 26.40 -33.34
CA ILE A 384 39.51 27.75 -33.88
C ILE A 384 40.88 28.37 -34.24
N PRO A 385 41.06 28.90 -35.46
CA PRO A 385 42.36 29.34 -35.96
C PRO A 385 42.87 30.58 -35.22
N THR A 386 44.19 30.69 -35.06
CA THR A 386 44.84 31.91 -34.55
C THR A 386 45.22 32.82 -35.71
N VAL A 387 45.45 34.11 -35.45
CA VAL A 387 45.92 35.05 -36.49
C VAL A 387 47.22 34.57 -37.14
N ASP A 388 48.16 34.04 -36.36
CA ASP A 388 49.40 33.49 -36.92
C ASP A 388 49.14 32.22 -37.75
N GLY A 389 48.21 31.37 -37.34
CA GLY A 389 47.80 30.20 -38.12
C GLY A 389 47.10 30.58 -39.43
N LEU A 390 46.30 31.65 -39.43
CA LEU A 390 45.68 32.19 -40.66
C LEU A 390 46.73 32.76 -41.60
N LYS A 391 47.72 33.51 -41.09
CA LYS A 391 48.84 34.03 -41.91
C LYS A 391 49.65 32.90 -42.54
N GLU A 392 49.95 31.85 -41.77
CA GLU A 392 50.72 30.70 -42.28
C GLU A 392 49.96 30.00 -43.42
N LYS A 393 48.64 29.81 -43.27
CA LYS A 393 47.77 29.26 -44.33
C LYS A 393 47.68 30.17 -45.55
N MET A 394 47.61 31.49 -45.37
CA MET A 394 47.62 32.46 -46.48
C MET A 394 48.97 32.57 -47.20
N MET A 395 50.06 32.21 -46.53
CA MET A 395 51.41 32.17 -47.12
C MET A 395 51.75 30.84 -47.78
N GLN A 396 50.93 29.80 -47.61
CA GLN A 396 50.98 28.61 -48.43
C GLN A 396 50.15 28.89 -49.68
N PRO A 397 50.77 29.12 -50.86
CA PRO A 397 49.99 29.11 -52.10
C PRO A 397 49.38 27.71 -52.24
N ASP A 398 48.16 27.63 -52.76
CA ASP A 398 47.49 26.37 -53.10
C ASP A 398 48.41 25.47 -53.94
N ALA A 399 49.18 24.63 -53.27
CA ALA A 399 50.07 23.63 -53.86
C ALA A 399 49.27 22.40 -54.33
N GLU A 400 48.01 22.59 -54.72
CA GLU A 400 47.16 21.60 -55.36
C GLU A 400 46.55 22.10 -56.69
N SER A 401 47.12 23.16 -57.28
CA SER A 401 46.78 23.61 -58.65
C SER A 401 47.82 23.27 -59.71
N GLU A 402 48.67 22.25 -59.49
CA GLU A 402 49.47 21.65 -60.55
C GLU A 402 48.89 20.29 -60.99
N ASP A 403 48.22 20.34 -62.15
CA ASP A 403 48.09 19.29 -63.16
C ASP A 403 47.78 17.85 -62.71
N ASN A 404 46.50 17.49 -62.78
CA ASN A 404 46.11 16.14 -63.20
C ASN A 404 45.04 16.23 -64.29
N SER A 405 45.40 16.90 -65.38
CA SER A 405 44.76 16.73 -66.67
C SER A 405 45.15 15.35 -67.23
N ASN A 406 44.39 14.32 -66.88
CA ASN A 406 44.38 13.07 -67.65
C ASN A 406 42.94 12.58 -67.86
N PRO A 407 42.40 12.64 -69.09
CA PRO A 407 41.10 12.09 -69.40
C PRO A 407 41.28 10.61 -69.79
N SER A 408 40.96 9.66 -68.91
CA SER A 408 40.80 8.27 -69.34
C SER A 408 39.35 7.82 -69.20
N SER A 409 38.63 8.04 -70.29
CA SER A 409 37.51 7.24 -70.77
C SER A 409 37.67 5.76 -70.42
N ILE A 410 36.76 5.23 -69.59
CA ILE A 410 36.48 3.80 -69.54
C ILE A 410 35.46 3.54 -70.63
N ILE A 411 35.94 3.17 -71.83
CA ILE A 411 35.15 2.41 -72.80
C ILE A 411 35.24 0.94 -72.41
N SER A 412 34.06 0.38 -72.21
CA SER A 412 33.79 -1.04 -72.05
C SER A 412 34.47 -1.88 -73.15
N SER A 413 35.16 -2.91 -72.67
CA SER A 413 35.50 -4.18 -73.30
C SER A 413 34.81 -4.49 -74.65
N LEU A 414 35.60 -4.52 -75.72
CA LEU A 414 35.33 -5.34 -76.90
C LEU A 414 36.68 -5.91 -77.37
N GLN A 415 36.93 -7.15 -76.95
CA GLN A 415 37.99 -7.98 -77.49
C GLN A 415 37.63 -8.36 -78.93
N ILE A 416 38.42 -7.89 -79.89
CA ILE A 416 38.58 -8.56 -81.18
C ILE A 416 40.08 -8.76 -81.35
N THR A 417 40.52 -9.98 -81.08
CA THR A 417 41.78 -10.52 -81.60
C THR A 417 41.53 -10.87 -83.07
N GLU A 418 42.14 -10.12 -83.98
CA GLU A 418 42.46 -10.64 -85.31
C GLU A 418 43.87 -11.25 -85.24
N MET A 419 43.97 -12.53 -85.55
CA MET A 419 45.10 -13.09 -86.30
C MET A 419 44.70 -14.47 -86.85
N GLU A 420 44.64 -14.51 -88.18
CA GLU A 420 44.79 -15.64 -89.13
C GLU A 420 43.75 -16.77 -89.16
#